data_AF-A0AAE3A6R5-F1
#
_entry.id   AF-A0AAE3A6R5-F1
#
_cell.length_a   1.000
_cell.length_b   1.000
_cell.length_c   1.000
_cell.angle_alpha   90.00
_cell.angle_beta   90.00
_cell.angle_gamma   90.00
#
_symmetry.space_group_name_H-M   'P 1'
#
loop_
_entity.id
_entity.type
_entity.pdbx_description
1 polymer ?
#
loop_
_entity_poly.entity_id
_entity_poly.type
_entity_poly.pdbx_seq_one_letter_code
_entity_poly.pdbx_strand_id
1 'polypeptide(L)' 'MINVSLTEKQHIALVAVIKSRLNDRGWSAADLARATGYNVHTIYRLYKTNIKASRACVYEVTRVLGINLEDL' A
#
# COMPACT_ATOMS: atom_id res chain seq x y z
N MET A 1 -8.83 -3.52 17.58
CA MET A 1 -8.15 -3.23 16.30
C MET A 1 -7.40 -4.48 15.84
N ILE A 2 -7.86 -5.16 14.79
CA ILE A 2 -7.22 -6.40 14.30
C ILE A 2 -6.13 -5.99 13.30
N ASN A 3 -4.86 -6.10 13.70
CA ASN A 3 -3.72 -5.91 12.81
C ASN A 3 -3.73 -7.00 11.73
N VAL A 4 -3.66 -6.63 10.45
CA VAL A 4 -3.27 -7.59 9.40
C VAL A 4 -1.77 -7.79 9.56
N SER A 5 -1.36 -8.98 10.00
CA SER A 5 0.04 -9.39 9.94
C SER A 5 0.31 -9.91 8.53
N LEU A 6 0.81 -9.05 7.66
CA LEU A 6 1.51 -9.53 6.46
C LEU A 6 2.85 -10.09 6.89
N THR A 7 3.23 -11.25 6.36
CA THR A 7 4.62 -11.70 6.42
C THR A 7 5.51 -10.70 5.67
N GLU A 8 6.81 -10.66 5.97
CA GLU A 8 7.75 -9.77 5.27
C GLU A 8 7.73 -10.01 3.75
N LYS A 9 7.61 -11.27 3.31
CA LYS A 9 7.46 -11.64 1.89
C LYS A 9 6.18 -11.06 1.26
N GLN A 10 5.04 -11.23 1.92
CA GLN A 10 3.77 -10.66 1.44
C GLN A 10 3.80 -9.13 1.41
N HIS A 11 4.48 -8.50 2.36
CA HIS A 11 4.64 -7.05 2.37
C HIS A 11 5.51 -6.57 1.20
N ILE A 12 6.61 -7.26 0.89
CA ILE A 12 7.45 -6.97 -0.28
C ILE A 12 6.63 -7.11 -1.58
N ALA A 13 5.87 -8.21 -1.72
CA ALA A 13 5.02 -8.45 -2.88
C ALA A 13 3.96 -7.35 -3.04
N LEU A 14 3.27 -6.99 -1.95
CA LEU A 14 2.30 -5.91 -1.93
C LEU A 14 2.91 -4.58 -2.37
N VAL A 15 4.08 -4.21 -1.84
CA VAL A 15 4.76 -2.96 -2.22
C VAL A 15 5.15 -2.95 -3.70
N ALA A 16 5.59 -4.09 -4.24
CA ALA A 16 5.89 -4.22 -5.67
C ALA A 16 4.64 -4.01 -6.53
N VAL A 17 3.52 -4.65 -6.18
CA VAL A 17 2.25 -4.49 -6.89
C VAL A 17 1.72 -3.05 -6.79
N ILE A 18 1.80 -2.42 -5.62
CA ILE A 18 1.42 -1.01 -5.45
C ILE A 18 2.23 -0.12 -6.42
N LYS A 19 3.55 -0.28 -6.47
CA LYS A 19 4.42 0.50 -7.36
C LYS A 19 4.09 0.25 -8.83
N SER A 20 3.82 -1.00 -9.21
CA SER A 20 3.38 -1.35 -10.56
C SER A 20 2.08 -0.64 -10.93
N ARG A 21 1.05 -0.72 -10.07
CA ARG A 21 -0.25 -0.07 -10.32
C ARG A 21 -0.17 1.44 -10.37
N LEU A 22 0.71 2.06 -9.57
CA LEU A 22 0.96 3.50 -9.66
C LEU A 22 1.60 3.86 -10.99
N ASN A 23 2.58 3.08 -11.46
CA ASN A 23 3.21 3.29 -12.76
C ASN A 23 2.20 3.15 -13.91
N ASP A 24 1.34 2.12 -13.89
CA ASP A 24 0.29 1.91 -14.89
C ASP A 24 -0.67 3.11 -15.01
N ARG A 25 -0.91 3.82 -13.89
CA ARG A 25 -1.79 4.99 -13.82
C ARG A 25 -1.05 6.33 -14.04
N GLY A 26 0.28 6.31 -14.15
CA GLY A 26 1.10 7.52 -14.14
C GLY A 26 1.02 8.31 -12.83
N TRP A 27 0.76 7.63 -11.70
CA TRP A 27 0.59 8.24 -10.39
C TRP A 27 1.89 8.21 -9.58
N SER A 28 2.13 9.28 -8.83
CA SER A 28 3.14 9.35 -7.79
C SER A 28 2.60 8.86 -6.43
N ALA A 29 3.48 8.70 -5.45
CA ALA A 29 3.06 8.45 -4.07
C ALA A 29 2.20 9.60 -3.49
N ALA A 30 2.39 10.84 -3.95
CA ALA A 30 1.58 11.98 -3.54
C ALA A 30 0.16 11.93 -4.12
N ASP A 31 0.01 11.39 -5.32
CA ASP A 31 -1.32 11.16 -5.93
C ASP A 31 -2.08 10.07 -5.16
N LEU A 32 -1.40 8.99 -4.80
CA LEU A 32 -1.97 7.95 -3.96
C LEU A 32 -2.38 8.49 -2.58
N ALA A 33 -1.53 9.31 -1.97
CA ALA A 33 -1.83 9.96 -0.70
C ALA A 33 -3.11 10.81 -0.80
N ARG A 34 -3.24 11.62 -1.86
CA ARG A 34 -4.46 12.40 -2.14
C ARG A 34 -5.69 11.52 -2.34
N ALA A 35 -5.57 10.45 -3.12
CA ALA A 35 -6.68 9.54 -3.43
C ALA A 35 -7.16 8.74 -2.21
N THR A 36 -6.27 8.46 -1.26
CA THR A 36 -6.58 7.71 -0.03
C THR A 36 -6.90 8.59 1.17
N GLY A 37 -6.66 9.91 1.08
CA GLY A 37 -6.79 10.85 2.19
C GLY A 37 -5.68 10.75 3.25
N TYR A 38 -4.62 9.96 3.00
CA TYR A 38 -3.49 9.84 3.92
C TYR A 38 -2.39 10.86 3.62
N ASN A 39 -1.52 11.10 4.61
CA ASN A 39 -0.29 11.84 4.38
C ASN A 39 0.67 11.02 3.50
N VAL A 40 1.40 11.68 2.61
CA VAL A 40 2.42 11.06 1.76
C VAL A 40 3.48 10.30 2.56
N HIS A 41 3.83 10.77 3.77
CA HIS A 41 4.74 10.07 4.68
C HIS A 41 4.19 8.70 5.13
N THR A 42 2.87 8.57 5.28
CA THR A 42 2.23 7.29 5.60
C THR A 42 2.36 6.31 4.44
N ILE A 43 2.23 6.79 3.20
CA ILE A 43 2.46 6.00 1.99
C ILE A 43 3.94 5.56 1.90
N TYR A 44 4.89 6.45 2.16
CA TYR A 44 6.30 6.07 2.17
C TYR A 44 6.65 5.09 3.30
N ARG A 45 6.00 5.19 4.46
CA ARG A 45 6.15 4.19 5.53
C ARG A 45 5.64 2.82 5.11
N LEU A 46 4.57 2.75 4.31
CA LEU A 46 4.09 1.49 3.73
C LEU A 46 5.14 0.84 2.82
N TYR A 47 5.97 1.63 2.13
CA TYR A 47 7.05 1.06 1.30
C TYR A 47 8.22 0.49 2.10
N LYS A 48 8.30 0.75 3.41
CA LYS A 48 9.36 0.25 4.28
C LYS A 48 8.95 -1.08 4.87
N THR A 49 9.55 -2.16 4.36
CA THR A 49 9.18 -3.55 4.65
C THR A 49 9.35 -3.94 6.12
N ASN A 50 10.28 -3.27 6.81
CA ASN A 50 10.61 -3.46 8.23
C ASN A 50 9.72 -2.65 9.21
N ILE A 51 8.74 -1.88 8.71
CA ILE A 51 7.81 -1.11 9.54
C ILE A 51 6.43 -1.76 9.47
N LYS A 52 5.81 -1.98 10.64
CA LYS A 52 4.40 -2.39 10.70
C LYS A 52 3.51 -1.31 10.07
N ALA A 53 2.90 -1.63 8.94
CA ALA A 53 1.91 -0.78 8.31
C ALA A 53 0.54 -0.95 9.00
N SER A 54 -0.23 0.14 9.09
CA SER A 54 -1.61 0.06 9.58
C SER A 54 -2.47 -0.71 8.59
N ARG A 55 -3.29 -1.64 9.09
CA ARG A 55 -4.25 -2.39 8.26
C ARG A 55 -5.19 -1.47 7.48
N ALA A 56 -5.66 -0.40 8.10
CA ALA A 56 -6.56 0.56 7.44
C ALA A 56 -5.89 1.23 6.24
N CYS A 57 -4.60 1.59 6.38
CA CYS A 57 -3.81 2.17 5.29
C CYS A 57 -3.63 1.16 4.15
N VAL A 58 -3.26 -0.09 4.46
CA VAL A 58 -3.12 -1.15 3.45
C VAL A 58 -4.43 -1.35 2.70
N TYR A 59 -5.55 -1.49 3.42
CA TYR A 59 -6.86 -1.73 2.83
C TYR A 59 -7.30 -0.59 1.90
N GLU A 60 -7.14 0.67 2.32
CA GLU A 60 -7.51 1.80 1.46
C GLU A 60 -6.62 1.93 0.24
N VAL A 61 -5.31 1.69 0.37
CA VAL A 61 -4.39 1.71 -0.76
C VAL A 61 -4.75 0.61 -1.76
N THR A 62 -4.99 -0.62 -1.30
CA THR A 62 -5.38 -1.71 -2.19
C THR A 62 -6.74 -1.48 -2.83
N ARG A 63 -7.71 -0.92 -2.09
CA ARG A 63 -9.02 -0.55 -2.63
C ARG A 63 -8.92 0.51 -3.73
N VAL A 64 -8.19 1.61 -3.50
CA VAL A 64 -8.00 2.69 -4.49
C VAL A 64 -7.28 2.19 -5.74
N LEU A 65 -6.31 1.29 -5.57
CA LEU A 65 -5.53 0.73 -6.68
C LEU A 65 -6.18 -0.49 -7.34
N GLY A 66 -7.29 -1.00 -6.80
CA GLY A 66 -7.96 -2.20 -7.31
C GLY A 66 -7.10 -3.46 -7.17
N ILE A 67 -6.34 -3.57 -6.09
CA ILE A 67 -5.49 -4.73 -5.78
C ILE A 67 -6.31 -5.69 -4.93
N ASN A 68 -6.44 -6.93 -5.38
CA ASN A 68 -6.98 -8.00 -4.55
C ASN A 68 -5.84 -8.60 -3.69
N LEU A 69 -6.03 -8.64 -2.38
CA LEU A 69 -5.01 -9.16 -1.47
C LEU A 69 -4.86 -10.69 -1.57
N GLU A 70 -5.87 -11.39 -2.09
CA GLU A 70 -5.82 -12.84 -2.31
C GLU A 70 -4.92 -13.23 -3.49
N ASP A 71 -4.57 -12.27 -4.36
CA ASP A 71 -3.70 -12.47 -5.51
C ASP A 71 -2.20 -12.25 -5.18
N LEU A 72 -1.86 -11.97 -3.91
CA LEU A 72 -0.52 -11.65 -3.41
C LEU A 72 0.14 -12.81 -2.65
#